data_AF-A0A951KTH9-F1
#
_entry.id   AF-A0A951KTH9-F1
#
_cell.length_a   1.000
_cell.length_b   1.000
_cell.length_c   1.000
_cell.angle_alpha   90.00
_cell.angle_beta   90.00
_cell.angle_gamma   90.00
#
_symmetry.space_group_name_H-M   'P 1'
#
loop_
_entity.id
_entity.type
_entity.pdbx_description
1 polymer ?
#
loop_
_entity_poly.entity_id
_entity_poly.type
_entity_poly.pdbx_seq_one_letter_code
_entity_poly.pdbx_strand_id
1 'polypeptide(L)' 'MTYGVLYIDEGNFVNWYDRREDAERAVLAVAEQDPAEASEFGYFAYDEAGEPVGEFVSGAELMARRQAVA' A
#
# COMPACT_ATOMS: atom_id res chain seq x y z
N MET A 1 -6.59 -14.07 3.36
CA MET A 1 -6.46 -12.61 3.18
C MET A 1 -5.15 -12.35 2.50
N THR A 2 -5.18 -11.63 1.39
CA THR A 2 -4.00 -11.26 0.58
C THR A 2 -3.98 -9.75 0.43
N TYR A 3 -2.80 -9.16 0.28
CA TYR A 3 -2.62 -7.72 0.17
C TYR A 3 -2.00 -7.41 -1.19
N GLY A 4 -2.69 -6.59 -1.99
CA GLY A 4 -2.22 -6.18 -3.31
C GLY A 4 -1.65 -4.77 -3.23
N VAL A 5 -0.40 -4.59 -3.68
CA VAL A 5 0.20 -3.27 -3.88
C VAL A 5 -0.08 -2.84 -5.32
N LEU A 6 -0.52 -1.59 -5.47
CA LEU A 6 -0.95 -1.03 -6.74
C LEU A 6 -0.40 0.37 -6.95
N TYR A 7 -0.24 0.70 -8.24
CA TYR A 7 -0.01 2.04 -8.72
C TYR A 7 -1.37 2.64 -9.11
N ILE A 8 -1.79 3.69 -8.39
CA ILE A 8 -3.14 4.27 -8.45
C ILE A 8 -3.38 4.95 -9.79
N ASP A 9 -2.39 5.71 -10.29
CA ASP A 9 -2.57 6.51 -11.51
C ASP A 9 -2.83 5.63 -12.74
N GLU A 10 -2.18 4.46 -12.79
CA GLU A 10 -2.40 3.49 -13.88
C GLU A 10 -3.37 2.35 -13.51
N GLY A 11 -3.78 2.24 -12.24
CA GLY A 11 -4.59 1.12 -11.73
C GLY A 11 -3.89 -0.25 -11.79
N ASN A 12 -2.56 -0.27 -11.96
CA ASN A 12 -1.80 -1.50 -12.17
C ASN A 12 -1.39 -2.14 -10.84
N PHE A 13 -1.65 -3.44 -10.70
CA PHE A 13 -1.07 -4.22 -9.60
C PHE A 13 0.43 -4.41 -9.81
N VAL A 14 1.20 -4.01 -8.82
CA VAL A 14 2.66 -4.15 -8.82
C VAL A 14 3.04 -5.50 -8.24
N ASN A 15 2.44 -5.88 -7.09
CA ASN A 15 2.78 -7.12 -6.41
C ASN A 15 1.70 -7.57 -5.39
N TRP A 16 1.79 -8.82 -4.96
CA TRP A 16 0.90 -9.44 -3.96
C TRP A 16 1.69 -9.94 -2.75
N TYR A 17 1.08 -9.85 -1.57
CA TYR A 17 1.67 -10.25 -0.29
C TYR A 17 0.65 -10.99 0.59
N ASP A 18 1.09 -12.00 1.32
CA ASP A 18 0.21 -12.74 2.24
C ASP A 18 0.05 -12.04 3.61
N ARG A 19 0.91 -11.08 3.91
CA ARG A 19 0.93 -10.34 5.18
C ARG A 19 0.83 -8.84 4.94
N ARG A 20 0.05 -8.16 5.77
CA ARG A 20 -0.13 -6.71 5.72
C ARG A 20 1.20 -5.99 5.86
N GLU A 21 2.01 -6.42 6.83
CA GLU A 21 3.29 -5.78 7.16
C GLU A 21 4.28 -5.82 5.99
N ASP A 22 4.23 -6.85 5.14
CA ASP A 22 5.08 -6.94 3.95
C ASP A 22 4.61 -5.99 2.85
N ALA A 23 3.29 -5.85 2.64
CA ALA A 23 2.71 -4.88 1.70
C ALA A 23 2.97 -3.44 2.16
N GLU A 24 2.75 -3.14 3.44
CA GLU A 24 3.06 -1.83 4.03
C GLU A 24 4.54 -1.48 3.87
N ARG A 25 5.45 -2.42 4.15
CA ARG A 25 6.90 -2.20 3.96
C ARG A 25 7.25 -1.95 2.50
N ALA A 26 6.60 -2.62 1.55
CA ALA A 26 6.84 -2.40 0.12
C ALA A 26 6.38 -1.01 -0.32
N VAL A 27 5.17 -0.60 0.07
CA VAL A 27 4.64 0.75 -0.21
C VAL A 27 5.53 1.82 0.43
N LEU A 28 5.92 1.64 1.70
CA LEU A 28 6.82 2.57 2.39
C LEU A 28 8.19 2.65 1.72
N ALA A 29 8.74 1.53 1.24
CA ALA A 29 10.02 1.55 0.54
C ALA A 29 9.98 2.36 -0.75
N VAL A 30 8.86 2.36 -1.48
CA VAL A 30 8.65 3.22 -2.65
C VAL A 30 8.49 4.68 -2.21
N ALA A 31 7.61 4.94 -1.24
CA ALA A 31 7.34 6.29 -0.74
C ALA A 31 8.57 6.97 -0.10
N GLU A 32 9.48 6.19 0.51
CA GLU A 32 10.75 6.69 1.06
C GLU A 32 11.79 6.98 -0.03
N GLN A 33 11.78 6.22 -1.14
CA GLN A 33 12.66 6.44 -2.27
C GLN A 33 12.21 7.62 -3.12
N ASP A 34 10.89 7.73 -3.36
CA ASP A 34 10.27 8.83 -4.06
C ASP A 34 9.03 9.36 -3.30
N PRO A 35 9.23 10.37 -2.42
CA PRO A 35 8.13 10.97 -1.68
C PRO A 35 7.09 11.68 -2.56
N ALA A 36 7.42 12.04 -3.80
CA ALA A 36 6.46 12.68 -4.70
C ALA A 36 5.42 11.65 -5.20
N GLU A 37 5.84 10.40 -5.41
CA GLU A 37 4.97 9.30 -5.82
C GLU A 37 4.28 8.61 -4.63
N ALA A 38 4.53 9.02 -3.38
CA ALA A 38 3.97 8.38 -2.19
C ALA A 38 2.43 8.33 -2.19
N SER A 39 1.77 9.31 -2.82
CA SER A 39 0.31 9.33 -2.97
C SER A 39 -0.20 8.49 -4.14
N GLU A 40 0.68 8.04 -5.03
CA GLU A 40 0.34 7.26 -6.24
C GLU A 40 0.50 5.76 -6.02
N PHE A 41 1.14 5.34 -4.92
CA PHE A 41 1.25 3.94 -4.53
C PHE A 41 0.52 3.66 -3.22
N GLY A 42 0.04 2.43 -3.09
CA GLY A 42 -0.53 1.95 -1.83
C GLY A 42 -0.99 0.51 -1.93
N TYR A 43 -1.74 0.05 -0.93
CA TYR A 43 -2.23 -1.32 -0.88
C TYR A 43 -3.72 -1.42 -0.57
N PHE A 44 -4.32 -2.50 -1.06
CA PHE A 44 -5.63 -3.01 -0.63
C PHE A 44 -5.48 -4.38 0.03
N ALA A 45 -6.34 -4.70 0.99
CA ALA A 45 -6.54 -6.07 1.44
C ALA A 45 -7.63 -6.73 0.58
N TYR A 46 -7.50 -8.03 0.36
CA TYR A 46 -8.42 -8.84 -0.43
C TYR A 46 -8.78 -10.11 0.33
N ASP A 47 -10.05 -10.46 0.35
CA ASP A 47 -10.52 -11.70 0.96
C ASP A 47 -10.15 -12.93 0.12
N GLU A 48 -10.61 -14.10 0.54
CA GLU A 48 -10.34 -15.37 -0.15
C GLU A 48 -11.06 -15.49 -1.51
N ALA A 49 -12.11 -14.70 -1.73
CA ALA A 49 -12.79 -14.60 -3.02
C ALA A 49 -12.10 -13.63 -3.98
N GLY A 50 -11.08 -12.89 -3.50
CA GLY A 50 -10.38 -11.87 -4.26
C GLY A 50 -11.12 -10.54 -4.29
N GLU A 51 -12.08 -10.31 -3.38
CA GLU A 51 -12.79 -9.04 -3.27
C GLU A 51 -12.02 -8.09 -2.35
N PRO A 52 -11.90 -6.78 -2.70
CA PRO A 52 -11.23 -5.82 -1.85
C PRO A 52 -11.99 -5.64 -0.53
N VAL A 53 -11.24 -5.68 0.58
CA VAL A 53 -11.75 -5.51 1.95
C VAL A 53 -11.13 -4.27 2.57
N GLY A 54 -12.00 -3.37 3.04
CA GLY A 54 -11.58 -2.15 3.72
C GLY A 54 -11.14 -1.04 2.77
N GLU A 55 -10.40 -0.08 3.32
CA GLU A 55 -9.97 1.10 2.59
C GLU A 55 -8.58 0.92 1.97
N PHE A 56 -8.36 1.61 0.86
CA PHE A 56 -7.05 1.75 0.28
C PHE A 56 -6.15 2.57 1.21
N VAL A 57 -4.92 2.10 1.42
CA VAL A 57 -3.93 2.78 2.25
C VAL A 57 -2.76 3.21 1.37
N SER A 58 -2.62 4.52 1.17
CA SER A 58 -1.55 5.11 0.36
C SER A 58 -0.22 5.17 1.10
N GLY A 59 0.88 5.27 0.34
CA GLY A 59 2.21 5.51 0.91
C GLY A 59 2.28 6.83 1.68
N ALA A 60 1.66 7.88 1.17
CA ALA A 60 1.56 9.17 1.84
C ALA A 60 0.86 9.05 3.21
N GLU A 61 -0.22 8.27 3.28
CA GLU A 61 -0.91 8.00 4.53
C GLU A 61 -0.03 7.21 5.51
N LEU A 62 0.65 6.17 5.04
CA LEU A 62 1.56 5.37 5.87
C LEU A 62 2.70 6.22 6.46
N MET A 63 3.28 7.11 5.65
CA MET A 63 4.31 8.03 6.11
C MET A 63 3.79 8.98 7.19
N ALA A 64 2.61 9.56 7.00
CA ALA A 64 1.98 10.43 7.98
C ALA A 64 1.69 9.71 9.31
N ARG A 65 1.19 8.46 9.25
CA ARG A 65 0.95 7.63 10.43
C ARG A 65 2.24 7.35 11.20
N ARG A 66 3.35 7.09 10.51
CA ARG A 66 4.66 6.84 11.14
C ARG A 66 5.18 8.07 11.89
N GLN A 67 4.97 9.25 11.33
CA GLN A 67 5.40 10.53 11.94
C GLN A 67 4.55 10.91 13.16
N ALA A 68 3.27 10.50 13.19
CA ALA A 68 2.39 10.77 14.33
C ALA A 68 2.70 9.91 15.57
N VAL A 69 3.48 8.83 15.42
CA VAL A 69 3.84 7.89 16.50
C VAL A 69 5.28 8.10 17.00
N ALA A 70 6.06 8.98 16.35
CA ALA A 70 7.43 9.35 16.71
C ALA A 70 7.48 10.60 17.59
#